data_AF-A0A834XJA4-F1
#
_entry.id   AF-A0A834XJA4-F1
#
_cell.length_a   1.000
_cell.length_b   1.000
_cell.length_c   1.000
_cell.angle_alpha   90.00
_cell.angle_beta   90.00
_cell.angle_gamma   90.00
#
_symmetry.space_group_name_H-M   'P 1'
#
loop_
_entity.id
_entity.type
_entity.pdbx_description
1 polymer ?
#
loop_
_entity_poly.entity_id
_entity_poly.type
_entity_poly.pdbx_seq_one_letter_code
_entity_poly.pdbx_strand_id
1 'polypeptide(L)'
;MIKVSNDIDGSEIVVGSVHLFDQDLPAKVKPTNATAYASFSGVEYDLKVFHILETDKENNYAWVKQNNGIIPENAVLCGHTGEHQPVFIGMLFYMYSCNSGVCEYSKIRLIPGYKWVKYSGRRNVEPEMIVIGHDLDGSALVIGRAYHHGEILPAKVKPQHGVAYVSYDGVEHTKYDFEIMFPTRFDWVSARDGHVPSEAVKGGQASNGETLYVGRTIHCGVPCVGKVHPSHGSLFIPYGGKEVRYREYEVLVMH
;
A
#
# COMPACT_ATOMS: atom_id res chain seq x y z
N MET A 1 -14.98 -3.32 11.78
CA MET A 1 -15.78 -4.10 10.81
C MET A 1 -14.83 -5.01 10.05
N ILE A 2 -14.85 -6.30 10.36
CA ILE A 2 -14.04 -7.30 9.66
C ILE A 2 -14.70 -7.57 8.32
N LYS A 3 -13.99 -7.32 7.21
CA LYS A 3 -14.40 -7.79 5.89
C LYS A 3 -13.77 -9.15 5.67
N VAL A 4 -14.62 -10.18 5.62
CA VAL A 4 -14.26 -11.53 5.21
C VAL A 4 -14.04 -11.50 3.69
N SER A 5 -12.92 -12.02 3.20
CA SER A 5 -12.73 -12.30 1.77
C SER A 5 -12.60 -13.80 1.58
N ASN A 6 -13.48 -14.38 0.77
CA ASN A 6 -13.37 -15.77 0.35
C ASN A 6 -12.26 -15.90 -0.70
N ASP A 7 -11.43 -16.93 -0.56
CA ASP A 7 -10.52 -17.37 -1.63
C ASP A 7 -11.21 -18.42 -2.52
N ILE A 8 -10.70 -18.57 -3.74
CA ILE A 8 -11.33 -19.19 -4.92
C ILE A 8 -11.67 -20.69 -4.74
N ASP A 9 -11.16 -21.35 -3.71
CA ASP A 9 -11.31 -22.80 -3.50
C ASP A 9 -12.18 -23.19 -2.27
N GLY A 10 -12.91 -22.24 -1.68
CA GLY A 10 -13.87 -22.54 -0.59
C GLY A 10 -13.26 -22.68 0.80
N SER A 11 -12.00 -22.32 0.99
CA SER A 11 -11.37 -22.16 2.30
C SER A 11 -11.68 -20.76 2.87
N GLU A 12 -12.38 -20.70 4.02
CA GLU A 12 -12.64 -19.47 4.75
C GLU A 12 -11.36 -19.01 5.49
N ILE A 13 -10.70 -17.97 4.97
CA ILE A 13 -9.61 -17.30 5.68
C ILE A 13 -10.21 -16.08 6.40
N VAL A 14 -10.22 -16.12 7.74
CA VAL A 14 -10.58 -14.97 8.56
C VAL A 14 -9.31 -14.21 8.92
N VAL A 15 -8.95 -13.21 8.11
CA VAL A 15 -8.01 -12.15 8.54
C VAL A 15 -8.81 -11.13 9.33
N GLY A 16 -8.77 -11.24 10.65
CA GLY A 16 -9.49 -10.36 11.57
C GLY A 16 -8.64 -9.20 12.08
N SER A 17 -9.27 -8.06 12.33
CA SER A 17 -8.73 -6.95 13.11
C SER A 17 -8.82 -7.28 14.60
N VAL A 18 -7.71 -7.24 15.34
CA VAL A 18 -7.73 -7.31 16.81
C VAL A 18 -7.93 -5.91 17.38
N HIS A 19 -8.95 -5.72 18.22
CA HIS A 19 -9.30 -4.45 18.87
C HIS A 19 -8.87 -4.42 20.33
N LEU A 20 -8.49 -3.24 20.85
CA LEU A 20 -8.10 -3.03 22.25
C LEU A 20 -9.18 -2.28 23.02
N PHE A 21 -10.00 -2.96 23.82
CA PHE A 21 -10.92 -2.26 24.73
C PHE A 21 -10.24 -2.03 26.08
N ASP A 22 -9.84 -0.79 26.36
CA ASP A 22 -9.63 -0.34 27.73
C ASP A 22 -10.29 1.02 27.91
N GLN A 23 -11.18 1.12 28.90
CA GLN A 23 -11.86 2.36 29.23
C GLN A 23 -10.90 3.18 30.09
N ASP A 24 -10.45 4.32 29.56
CA ASP A 24 -9.67 5.37 30.23
C ASP A 24 -8.13 5.22 30.27
N LEU A 25 -7.46 5.31 29.11
CA LEU A 25 -6.04 5.68 29.05
C LEU A 25 -5.78 6.89 28.14
N PRO A 26 -5.09 7.95 28.61
CA PRO A 26 -4.66 9.06 27.78
C PRO A 26 -3.59 8.62 26.77
N ALA A 27 -3.56 9.29 25.60
CA ALA A 27 -2.89 8.95 24.34
C ALA A 27 -1.35 8.81 24.35
N LYS A 28 -0.69 8.50 25.47
CA LYS A 28 0.76 8.29 25.58
C LYS A 28 1.17 7.05 26.39
N VAL A 29 0.27 6.10 26.61
CA VAL A 29 0.58 4.85 27.33
C VAL A 29 0.69 3.70 26.33
N LYS A 30 1.88 3.07 26.24
CA LYS A 30 2.05 1.76 25.57
C LYS A 30 1.19 0.76 26.33
N PRO A 31 0.22 0.08 25.69
CA PRO A 31 -0.70 -0.79 26.42
C PRO A 31 0.05 -2.06 26.82
N THR A 32 0.42 -2.15 28.09
CA THR A 32 1.09 -3.34 28.66
C THR A 32 0.10 -4.45 29.06
N ASN A 33 -1.22 -4.23 28.94
CA ASN A 33 -2.28 -5.14 29.40
C ASN A 33 -3.50 -5.21 28.46
N ALA A 34 -3.27 -5.20 27.14
CA ALA A 34 -4.35 -5.18 26.15
C ALA A 34 -4.86 -6.60 25.81
N THR A 35 -6.18 -6.81 25.75
CA THR A 35 -6.82 -8.12 25.42
C THR A 35 -7.34 -8.15 23.98
N ALA A 36 -7.08 -9.25 23.26
CA ALA A 36 -7.50 -9.46 21.88
C ALA A 36 -8.91 -10.03 21.72
N TYR A 37 -9.71 -9.40 20.85
CA TYR A 37 -11.06 -9.84 20.49
C TYR A 37 -11.23 -10.06 18.98
N ALA A 38 -12.01 -11.06 18.59
CA ALA A 38 -12.52 -11.22 17.22
C ALA A 38 -14.04 -11.01 17.18
N SER A 39 -14.52 -10.29 16.17
CA SER A 39 -15.96 -10.05 15.96
C SER A 39 -16.46 -10.84 14.75
N PHE A 40 -17.40 -11.76 14.96
CA PHE A 40 -18.10 -12.49 13.90
C PHE A 40 -19.59 -12.19 13.98
N SER A 41 -20.17 -11.66 12.90
CA SER A 41 -21.60 -11.29 12.85
C SER A 41 -22.05 -10.38 14.00
N GLY A 42 -21.16 -9.50 14.49
CA GLY A 42 -21.42 -8.58 15.60
C GLY A 42 -21.27 -9.19 16.99
N VAL A 43 -20.90 -10.47 17.11
CA VAL A 43 -20.61 -11.14 18.38
C VAL A 43 -19.11 -11.14 18.64
N GLU A 44 -18.71 -10.67 19.81
CA GLU A 44 -17.31 -10.60 20.23
C GLU A 44 -16.90 -11.85 21.01
N TYR A 45 -15.76 -12.42 20.66
CA TYR A 45 -15.17 -13.57 21.34
C TYR A 45 -13.82 -13.19 21.93
N ASP A 46 -13.65 -13.45 23.22
CA ASP A 46 -12.37 -13.34 23.93
C ASP A 46 -11.43 -14.46 23.48
N LEU A 47 -10.26 -14.09 22.99
CA LEU A 47 -9.31 -15.01 22.38
C LEU A 47 -8.26 -15.45 23.41
N LYS A 48 -8.40 -16.69 23.91
CA LYS A 48 -7.41 -17.29 24.82
C LYS A 48 -6.09 -17.63 24.13
N VAL A 49 -6.13 -17.98 22.84
CA VAL A 49 -4.96 -18.35 22.03
C VAL A 49 -5.16 -17.83 20.61
N PHE A 50 -4.18 -17.10 20.09
CA PHE A 50 -4.17 -16.55 18.74
C PHE A 50 -2.72 -16.31 18.31
N HIS A 51 -2.46 -16.10 17.02
CA HIS A 51 -1.14 -15.72 16.54
C HIS A 51 -1.16 -14.28 16.08
N ILE A 52 -0.15 -13.52 16.47
CA ILE A 52 0.06 -12.14 16.03
C ILE A 52 1.25 -12.10 15.09
N LEU A 53 1.14 -11.29 14.06
CA LEU A 53 2.29 -10.96 13.25
C LEU A 53 3.17 -9.94 13.98
N GLU A 54 4.41 -10.30 14.22
CA GLU A 54 5.43 -9.43 14.78
C GLU A 54 6.45 -9.01 13.71
N THR A 55 7.09 -7.86 13.89
CA THR A 55 8.22 -7.38 13.07
C THR A 55 9.44 -7.06 13.92
N ASP A 56 10.63 -7.40 13.45
CA ASP A 56 11.87 -6.90 14.06
C ASP A 56 12.29 -5.54 13.49
N LYS A 57 13.43 -5.02 13.95
CA LYS A 57 14.00 -3.73 13.50
C LYS A 57 14.50 -3.75 12.05
N GLU A 58 14.62 -4.92 11.45
CA GLU A 58 15.11 -5.15 10.08
C GLU A 58 13.95 -5.45 9.11
N ASN A 59 12.69 -5.32 9.57
CA ASN A 59 11.48 -5.66 8.81
C ASN A 59 11.37 -7.15 8.45
N ASN A 60 11.89 -8.03 9.29
CA ASN A 60 11.57 -9.46 9.22
C ASN A 60 10.29 -9.74 9.99
N TYR A 61 9.41 -10.55 9.41
CA TYR A 61 8.09 -10.85 9.96
C TYR A 61 7.98 -12.28 10.46
N ALA A 62 7.39 -12.46 11.64
CA ALA A 62 7.14 -13.77 12.23
C ALA A 62 5.75 -13.86 12.84
N TRP A 63 5.11 -15.02 12.70
CA TRP A 63 3.88 -15.32 13.44
C TRP A 63 4.25 -15.82 14.83
N VAL A 64 3.83 -15.09 15.85
CA VAL A 64 4.10 -15.45 17.25
C VAL A 64 2.80 -15.82 17.93
N LYS A 65 2.79 -17.01 18.52
CA LYS A 65 1.65 -17.51 19.29
C LYS A 65 1.53 -16.70 20.58
N GLN A 66 0.41 -16.03 20.75
CA GLN A 66 0.04 -15.35 21.99
C GLN A 66 -0.93 -16.20 22.79
N ASN A 67 -0.70 -16.23 24.10
CA ASN A 67 -1.58 -16.84 25.08
C ASN A 67 -2.12 -15.73 25.98
N ASN A 68 -3.40 -15.78 26.33
CA ASN A 68 -4.06 -14.87 27.28
C ASN A 68 -4.34 -13.44 26.76
N GLY A 69 -4.56 -13.27 25.46
CA GLY A 69 -5.06 -12.00 24.92
C GLY A 69 -4.02 -10.88 24.75
N ILE A 70 -2.80 -11.01 25.29
CA ILE A 70 -1.79 -9.93 25.30
C ILE A 70 -1.25 -9.64 23.90
N ILE A 71 -1.22 -8.36 23.52
CA ILE A 71 -0.56 -7.88 22.30
C ILE A 71 0.92 -7.55 22.61
N PRO A 72 1.88 -8.14 21.88
CA PRO A 72 3.31 -7.91 22.06
C PRO A 72 3.71 -6.55 21.49
N GLU A 73 4.78 -5.96 22.02
CA GLU A 73 5.24 -4.61 21.65
C GLU A 73 5.60 -4.47 20.16
N ASN A 74 6.07 -5.54 19.55
CA ASN A 74 6.48 -5.62 18.16
C ASN A 74 5.37 -6.12 17.21
N ALA A 75 4.12 -6.17 17.68
CA ALA A 75 2.97 -6.49 16.85
C ALA A 75 2.85 -5.51 15.67
N VAL A 76 2.57 -6.04 14.49
CA VAL A 76 2.38 -5.25 13.27
C VAL A 76 1.04 -4.53 13.34
N LEU A 77 1.10 -3.21 13.55
CA LEU A 77 -0.02 -2.29 13.47
C LEU A 77 -0.45 -2.15 12.01
N CYS A 78 -1.69 -2.52 11.68
CA CYS A 78 -2.24 -2.42 10.33
C CYS A 78 -3.30 -1.34 10.16
N GLY A 79 -3.68 -0.65 11.24
CA GLY A 79 -4.59 0.48 11.14
C GLY A 79 -5.07 0.99 12.49
N HIS A 80 -6.08 1.85 12.45
CA HIS A 80 -6.82 2.28 13.63
C HIS A 80 -8.33 2.18 13.36
N THR A 81 -9.13 1.97 14.41
CA THR A 81 -10.59 2.05 14.33
C THR A 81 -11.05 3.49 14.13
N GLY A 82 -12.35 3.68 13.88
CA GLY A 82 -12.98 5.01 13.87
C GLY A 82 -12.88 5.75 15.22
N GLU A 83 -12.54 5.05 16.30
CA GLU A 83 -12.32 5.58 17.65
C GLU A 83 -10.83 5.70 18.00
N HIS A 84 -9.95 5.69 17.00
CA HIS A 84 -8.48 5.80 17.15
C HIS A 84 -7.80 4.66 17.92
N GLN A 85 -8.45 3.51 18.10
CA GLN A 85 -7.80 2.35 18.72
C GLN A 85 -6.93 1.60 17.70
N PRO A 86 -5.73 1.12 18.07
CA PRO A 86 -4.84 0.41 17.17
C PRO A 86 -5.43 -0.94 16.75
N VAL A 87 -5.19 -1.32 15.49
CA VAL A 87 -5.60 -2.59 14.90
C VAL A 87 -4.36 -3.36 14.47
N PHE A 88 -4.25 -4.61 14.89
CA PHE A 88 -3.10 -5.48 14.61
C PHE A 88 -3.47 -6.66 13.71
N ILE A 89 -2.47 -7.22 13.03
CA ILE A 89 -2.63 -8.41 12.18
C ILE A 89 -2.61 -9.66 13.06
N GLY A 90 -3.77 -10.32 13.14
CA GLY A 90 -3.94 -11.58 13.86
C GLY A 90 -4.33 -12.73 12.93
N MET A 91 -3.99 -13.95 13.34
CA MET A 91 -4.43 -15.20 12.74
C MET A 91 -5.01 -16.10 13.83
N LEU A 92 -6.18 -16.67 13.54
CA LEU A 92 -6.88 -17.60 14.40
C LEU A 92 -6.93 -18.98 13.75
N PHE A 93 -6.65 -20.02 14.54
CA PHE A 93 -6.84 -21.40 14.13
C PHE A 93 -8.12 -21.92 14.77
N TYR A 94 -9.17 -22.12 13.97
CA TYR A 94 -10.33 -22.89 14.38
C TYR A 94 -10.06 -24.38 14.12
N MET A 95 -10.00 -25.18 15.18
CA MET A 95 -10.01 -26.64 15.03
C MET A 95 -11.46 -27.09 14.92
N TYR A 96 -11.89 -27.49 13.73
CA TYR A 96 -12.99 -28.46 13.62
C TYR A 96 -12.40 -29.84 13.78
N SER A 97 -12.89 -30.62 14.74
CA SER A 97 -12.64 -32.06 14.76
C SER A 97 -13.36 -32.70 13.58
N CYS A 98 -12.65 -32.94 12.47
CA CYS A 98 -13.11 -33.89 11.47
C CYS A 98 -12.43 -35.24 11.73
N ASN A 99 -13.22 -36.31 11.78
CA ASN A 99 -12.83 -37.67 12.18
C ASN A 99 -11.84 -38.39 11.22
N SER A 100 -11.12 -37.66 10.36
CA SER A 100 -10.26 -38.26 9.31
C SER A 100 -8.88 -37.62 9.18
N GLY A 101 -8.41 -36.94 10.24
CA GLY A 101 -6.99 -36.75 10.51
C GLY A 101 -6.12 -36.29 9.34
N VAL A 102 -6.27 -35.04 8.88
CA VAL A 102 -5.18 -34.18 8.41
C VAL A 102 -5.65 -32.73 8.63
N CYS A 103 -4.85 -31.89 9.29
CA CYS A 103 -5.06 -30.44 9.33
C CYS A 103 -4.12 -29.80 8.31
N GLU A 104 -4.66 -29.24 7.23
CA GLU A 104 -3.88 -28.41 6.32
C GLU A 104 -3.63 -27.03 6.93
N TYR A 105 -2.37 -26.59 6.87
CA TYR A 105 -1.96 -25.25 7.28
C TYR A 105 -1.96 -24.34 6.05
N SER A 106 -2.94 -23.45 5.94
CA SER A 106 -2.87 -22.34 5.00
C SER A 106 -1.98 -21.24 5.60
N LYS A 107 -0.74 -21.16 5.10
CA LYS A 107 0.20 -20.08 5.41
C LYS A 107 -0.38 -18.76 4.90
N ILE A 108 -0.77 -17.85 5.80
CA ILE A 108 -1.06 -16.46 5.40
C ILE A 108 0.22 -15.87 4.84
N ARG A 109 0.26 -15.73 3.52
CA ARG A 109 1.28 -14.94 2.82
C ARG A 109 0.82 -13.50 2.94
N LEU A 110 1.52 -12.68 3.73
CA LEU A 110 1.42 -11.24 3.56
C LEU A 110 1.90 -10.98 2.14
N ILE A 111 0.98 -10.64 1.26
CA ILE A 111 1.35 -10.20 -0.07
C ILE A 111 1.91 -8.79 0.14
N PRO A 112 3.17 -8.51 -0.20
CA PRO A 112 3.71 -7.17 -0.24
C PRO A 112 2.73 -6.31 -1.06
N GLY A 113 2.15 -5.31 -0.40
CA GLY A 113 1.08 -4.50 -0.94
C GLY A 113 1.49 -3.03 -1.01
N TYR A 114 0.79 -2.28 -1.84
CA TYR A 114 0.89 -0.83 -1.85
C TYR A 114 -0.50 -0.23 -1.60
N LYS A 115 -0.53 0.94 -0.95
CA LYS A 115 -1.75 1.73 -0.77
C LYS A 115 -1.58 3.09 -1.43
N TRP A 116 -2.69 3.61 -1.95
CA TRP A 116 -2.82 5.00 -2.38
C TRP A 116 -3.50 5.78 -1.27
N VAL A 117 -2.83 6.81 -0.77
CA VAL A 117 -3.35 7.64 0.32
C VAL A 117 -3.62 9.03 -0.21
N LYS A 118 -4.86 9.51 -0.05
CA LYS A 118 -5.23 10.88 -0.38
C LYS A 118 -4.34 11.86 0.35
N TYR A 119 -3.84 12.82 -0.39
CA TYR A 119 -2.93 13.85 0.08
C TYR A 119 -3.48 15.21 -0.32
N SER A 120 -3.46 16.15 0.62
CA SER A 120 -3.90 17.52 0.38
C SER A 120 -3.01 18.50 1.14
N GLY A 121 -2.77 19.64 0.50
CA GLY A 121 -1.91 20.70 1.03
C GLY A 121 -0.42 20.33 1.04
N ARG A 122 0.38 21.25 1.59
CA ARG A 122 1.82 21.08 1.77
C ARG A 122 2.10 20.23 2.99
N ARG A 123 2.97 19.23 2.86
CA ARG A 123 3.44 18.43 3.99
C ARG A 123 4.89 18.03 3.82
N ASN A 124 5.52 17.63 4.92
CA ASN A 124 6.86 17.05 4.90
C ASN A 124 6.82 15.67 4.24
N VAL A 125 7.97 15.24 3.72
CA VAL A 125 8.15 13.85 3.29
C VAL A 125 8.08 12.96 4.53
N GLU A 126 7.22 11.95 4.49
CA GLU A 126 7.08 10.96 5.57
C GLU A 126 8.02 9.78 5.31
N PRO A 127 8.55 9.10 6.35
CA PRO A 127 9.52 8.00 6.18
C PRO A 127 9.05 6.84 5.28
N GLU A 128 7.74 6.62 5.19
CA GLU A 128 7.15 5.54 4.39
C GLU A 128 6.95 5.93 2.90
N MET A 129 7.19 7.19 2.53
CA MET A 129 7.08 7.62 1.13
C MET A 129 8.29 7.17 0.33
N ILE A 130 8.07 6.76 -0.92
CA ILE A 130 9.17 6.51 -1.85
C ILE A 130 9.69 7.82 -2.40
N VAL A 131 10.86 8.24 -1.94
CA VAL A 131 11.62 9.28 -2.61
C VAL A 131 12.31 8.68 -3.83
N ILE A 132 11.86 9.07 -5.02
CA ILE A 132 12.48 8.63 -6.29
C ILE A 132 13.71 9.45 -6.66
N GLY A 133 13.94 10.56 -5.95
CA GLY A 133 15.05 11.48 -6.12
C GLY A 133 14.62 12.91 -5.80
N HIS A 134 15.40 13.88 -6.29
CA HIS A 134 15.16 15.30 -6.05
C HIS A 134 14.98 16.04 -7.37
N ASP A 135 14.12 17.06 -7.36
CA ASP A 135 13.97 18.02 -8.44
C ASP A 135 15.13 19.02 -8.44
N LEU A 136 15.21 19.87 -9.48
CA LEU A 136 16.28 20.87 -9.63
C LEU A 136 16.34 21.89 -8.47
N ASP A 137 15.23 22.11 -7.78
CA ASP A 137 15.15 23.00 -6.59
C ASP A 137 15.45 22.27 -5.27
N GLY A 138 15.84 20.99 -5.32
CA GLY A 138 16.15 20.16 -4.15
C GLY A 138 14.93 19.52 -3.49
N SER A 139 13.71 19.84 -3.92
CA SER A 139 12.50 19.22 -3.38
C SER A 139 12.47 17.73 -3.68
N ALA A 140 12.00 16.93 -2.72
CA ALA A 140 11.83 15.51 -2.92
C ALA A 140 10.72 15.22 -3.93
N LEU A 141 10.98 14.26 -4.81
CA LEU A 141 10.02 13.71 -5.73
C LEU A 141 9.54 12.36 -5.21
N VAL A 142 8.23 12.17 -5.20
CA VAL A 142 7.59 10.90 -4.82
C VAL A 142 6.57 10.44 -5.86
N ILE A 143 6.16 9.19 -5.73
CA ILE A 143 5.19 8.55 -6.63
C ILE A 143 3.77 8.88 -6.17
N GLY A 144 2.96 9.40 -7.09
CA GLY A 144 1.55 9.60 -6.85
C GLY A 144 0.70 9.25 -8.05
N ARG A 145 -0.59 9.56 -7.92
CA ARG A 145 -1.55 9.59 -9.01
C ARG A 145 -2.59 10.67 -8.78
N ALA A 146 -3.22 11.14 -9.84
CA ALA A 146 -4.28 12.13 -9.75
C ALA A 146 -5.33 11.94 -10.84
N TYR A 147 -6.55 12.40 -10.56
CA TYR A 147 -7.62 12.40 -11.53
C TYR A 147 -7.48 13.53 -12.55
N HIS A 148 -7.73 13.24 -13.82
CA HIS A 148 -7.79 14.24 -14.88
C HIS A 148 -8.64 13.75 -16.05
N HIS A 149 -9.66 14.52 -16.44
CA HIS A 149 -10.52 14.26 -17.61
C HIS A 149 -11.05 12.81 -17.71
N GLY A 150 -11.54 12.24 -16.61
CA GLY A 150 -12.11 10.89 -16.61
C GLY A 150 -11.10 9.78 -16.37
N GLU A 151 -9.81 10.11 -16.26
CA GLU A 151 -8.73 9.15 -16.09
C GLU A 151 -8.08 9.29 -14.71
N ILE A 152 -7.50 8.20 -14.22
CA ILE A 152 -6.57 8.23 -13.09
C ILE A 152 -5.17 8.07 -13.67
N LEU A 153 -4.30 9.05 -13.43
CA LEU A 153 -3.00 9.15 -14.08
C LEU A 153 -1.86 9.08 -13.05
N PRO A 154 -0.84 8.23 -13.26
CA PRO A 154 0.42 8.31 -12.53
C PRO A 154 1.02 9.71 -12.55
N ALA A 155 1.58 10.13 -11.40
CA ALA A 155 2.00 11.50 -11.16
C ALA A 155 3.39 11.60 -10.51
N LYS A 156 4.13 12.63 -10.89
CA LYS A 156 5.31 13.12 -10.20
C LYS A 156 4.86 14.09 -9.10
N VAL A 157 5.11 13.77 -7.84
CA VAL A 157 4.60 14.56 -6.69
C VAL A 157 5.73 15.29 -5.98
N LYS A 158 5.46 16.55 -5.59
CA LYS A 158 6.30 17.37 -4.70
C LYS A 158 5.54 17.63 -3.39
N PRO A 159 5.64 16.74 -2.38
CA PRO A 159 4.84 16.84 -1.15
C PRO A 159 5.00 18.18 -0.42
N GLN A 160 6.24 18.69 -0.41
CA GLN A 160 6.61 19.96 0.23
C GLN A 160 5.91 21.16 -0.42
N HIS A 161 5.58 21.06 -1.71
CA HIS A 161 4.86 22.09 -2.46
C HIS A 161 3.35 21.83 -2.49
N GLY A 162 2.90 20.64 -2.09
CA GLY A 162 1.50 20.24 -2.09
C GLY A 162 0.93 20.11 -3.50
N VAL A 163 1.76 19.67 -4.45
CA VAL A 163 1.38 19.55 -5.87
C VAL A 163 1.82 18.22 -6.46
N ALA A 164 1.03 17.75 -7.40
CA ALA A 164 1.34 16.64 -8.28
C ALA A 164 1.26 17.09 -9.74
N TYR A 165 2.09 16.50 -10.58
CA TYR A 165 2.10 16.75 -12.02
C TYR A 165 1.73 15.47 -12.76
N VAL A 166 0.77 15.55 -13.67
CA VAL A 166 0.37 14.45 -14.56
C VAL A 166 0.58 14.84 -16.01
N SER A 167 0.90 13.88 -16.85
CA SER A 167 1.01 14.07 -18.29
C SER A 167 -0.34 13.77 -18.95
N TYR A 168 -0.83 14.64 -19.83
CA TYR A 168 -2.05 14.39 -20.60
C TYR A 168 -2.11 15.30 -21.83
N ASP A 169 -2.41 14.70 -22.99
CA ASP A 169 -2.63 15.38 -24.27
C ASP A 169 -1.51 16.37 -24.64
N GLY A 170 -0.25 15.93 -24.54
CA GLY A 170 0.91 16.75 -24.87
C GLY A 170 1.35 17.76 -23.79
N VAL A 171 0.62 17.86 -22.67
CA VAL A 171 0.81 18.91 -21.64
C VAL A 171 1.06 18.30 -20.25
N GLU A 172 1.85 19.00 -19.43
CA GLU A 172 1.97 18.76 -17.99
C GLU A 172 0.88 19.53 -17.24
N HIS A 173 0.09 18.83 -16.43
CA HIS A 173 -1.01 19.42 -15.66
C HIS A 173 -0.73 19.37 -14.17
N THR A 174 -0.78 20.52 -13.51
CA THR A 174 -0.68 20.64 -12.05
C THR A 174 -1.97 20.20 -11.36
N LYS A 175 -1.85 19.44 -10.28
CA LYS A 175 -2.94 18.91 -9.45
C LYS A 175 -2.68 19.20 -7.97
N TYR A 176 -3.74 19.58 -7.27
CA TYR A 176 -3.72 19.85 -5.83
C TYR A 176 -4.46 18.76 -5.02
N ASP A 177 -5.31 17.99 -5.69
CA ASP A 177 -5.93 16.78 -5.17
C ASP A 177 -5.27 15.56 -5.82
N PHE A 178 -4.56 14.77 -5.04
CA PHE A 178 -3.79 13.62 -5.52
C PHE A 178 -3.65 12.57 -4.42
N GLU A 179 -3.14 11.40 -4.79
CA GLU A 179 -2.80 10.32 -3.88
C GLU A 179 -1.31 10.01 -3.97
N ILE A 180 -0.68 9.71 -2.84
CA ILE A 180 0.72 9.24 -2.77
C ILE A 180 0.72 7.73 -2.55
N MET A 181 1.68 7.04 -3.17
CA MET A 181 1.85 5.61 -3.01
C MET A 181 2.79 5.28 -1.83
N PHE A 182 2.38 4.28 -1.05
CA PHE A 182 3.17 3.73 0.05
C PHE A 182 3.29 2.21 -0.14
N PRO A 183 4.42 1.68 -0.68
CA PRO A 183 4.62 0.24 -0.83
C PRO A 183 5.37 -0.37 0.36
N THR A 184 5.31 -1.70 0.46
CA THR A 184 6.15 -2.47 1.40
C THR A 184 7.52 -2.81 0.83
N ARG A 185 7.60 -3.23 -0.43
CA ARG A 185 8.83 -3.56 -1.18
C ARG A 185 8.61 -3.29 -2.67
N PHE A 186 9.59 -2.72 -3.36
CA PHE A 186 9.48 -2.40 -4.77
C PHE A 186 10.84 -2.42 -5.45
N ASP A 187 10.84 -2.63 -6.76
CA ASP A 187 12.00 -2.47 -7.63
C ASP A 187 11.63 -1.75 -8.93
N TRP A 188 12.64 -1.34 -9.68
CA TRP A 188 12.51 -0.73 -11.00
C TRP A 188 13.11 -1.66 -12.04
N VAL A 189 12.29 -2.08 -13.01
CA VAL A 189 12.68 -3.04 -14.05
C VAL A 189 12.68 -2.32 -15.40
N SER A 190 13.80 -2.39 -16.12
CA SER A 190 13.91 -1.83 -17.46
C SER A 190 12.92 -2.49 -18.42
N ALA A 191 12.21 -1.68 -19.19
CA ALA A 191 11.25 -2.11 -20.19
C ALA A 191 11.25 -1.13 -21.38
N ARG A 192 10.59 -1.52 -22.47
CA ARG A 192 10.45 -0.69 -23.65
C ARG A 192 9.21 -0.98 -24.47
N ASP A 193 8.87 -0.05 -25.36
CA ASP A 193 7.86 -0.24 -26.43
C ASP A 193 6.50 -0.76 -25.94
N GLY A 194 6.07 -0.33 -24.75
CA GLY A 194 4.80 -0.74 -24.14
C GLY A 194 4.88 -2.00 -23.31
N HIS A 195 6.04 -2.68 -23.26
CA HIS A 195 6.23 -3.82 -22.39
C HIS A 195 6.07 -3.44 -20.92
N VAL A 196 5.40 -4.32 -20.18
CA VAL A 196 5.15 -4.20 -18.74
C VAL A 196 5.46 -5.57 -18.11
N PRO A 197 6.39 -5.65 -17.13
CA PRO A 197 6.71 -6.89 -16.44
C PRO A 197 5.57 -7.39 -15.54
N SER A 198 5.65 -8.64 -15.10
CA SER A 198 4.78 -9.18 -14.05
C SER A 198 4.93 -8.38 -12.76
N GLU A 199 3.88 -8.33 -11.93
CA GLU A 199 3.84 -7.57 -10.68
C GLU A 199 4.03 -6.04 -10.83
N ALA A 200 3.86 -5.51 -12.05
CA ALA A 200 3.90 -4.08 -12.28
C ALA A 200 2.78 -3.35 -11.53
N VAL A 201 3.16 -2.25 -10.87
CA VAL A 201 2.24 -1.41 -10.09
C VAL A 201 1.26 -0.71 -11.03
N LYS A 202 -0.03 -1.02 -10.85
CA LYS A 202 -1.13 -0.32 -11.51
C LYS A 202 -1.24 1.08 -10.90
N GLY A 203 -0.92 2.09 -11.70
CA GLY A 203 -0.93 3.49 -11.29
C GLY A 203 -2.22 4.23 -11.65
N GLY A 204 -3.03 3.68 -12.55
CA GLY A 204 -4.29 4.29 -12.94
C GLY A 204 -4.98 3.58 -14.11
N GLN A 205 -5.92 4.29 -14.74
CA GLN A 205 -6.73 3.75 -15.82
C GLN A 205 -7.08 4.88 -16.79
N ALA A 206 -6.91 4.61 -18.08
CA ALA A 206 -7.31 5.49 -19.17
C ALA A 206 -8.84 5.44 -19.39
N SER A 207 -9.37 6.39 -20.13
CA SER A 207 -10.81 6.55 -20.38
C SER A 207 -11.45 5.36 -21.12
N ASN A 208 -10.64 4.63 -21.90
CA ASN A 208 -11.04 3.39 -22.59
C ASN A 208 -11.01 2.14 -21.68
N GLY A 209 -10.66 2.29 -20.39
CA GLY A 209 -10.52 1.19 -19.44
C GLY A 209 -9.13 0.52 -19.42
N GLU A 210 -8.20 0.93 -20.29
CA GLU A 210 -6.83 0.40 -20.30
C GLU A 210 -6.09 0.74 -19.02
N THR A 211 -5.42 -0.25 -18.42
CA THR A 211 -4.61 -0.04 -17.22
C THR A 211 -3.34 0.74 -17.56
N LEU A 212 -3.07 1.77 -16.76
CA LEU A 212 -1.83 2.54 -16.83
C LEU A 212 -0.91 2.13 -15.69
N TYR A 213 0.37 2.02 -15.98
CA TYR A 213 1.38 1.58 -15.02
C TYR A 213 2.31 2.72 -14.63
N VAL A 214 2.89 2.60 -13.44
CA VAL A 214 3.89 3.56 -12.97
C VAL A 214 5.22 3.25 -13.64
N GLY A 215 5.75 4.21 -14.39
CA GLY A 215 7.11 4.13 -14.93
C GLY A 215 7.91 5.38 -14.64
N ARG A 216 9.22 5.28 -14.80
CA ARG A 216 10.14 6.41 -14.67
C ARG A 216 11.18 6.41 -15.78
N THR A 217 11.81 7.57 -15.94
CA THR A 217 13.07 7.75 -16.67
C THR A 217 13.85 8.91 -16.05
N ILE A 218 15.11 9.07 -16.44
CA ILE A 218 15.89 10.27 -16.12
C ILE A 218 15.72 11.28 -17.25
N HIS A 219 15.17 12.45 -16.95
CA HIS A 219 15.03 13.56 -17.88
C HIS A 219 15.75 14.78 -17.33
N CYS A 220 16.69 15.34 -18.09
CA CYS A 220 17.50 16.49 -17.67
C CYS A 220 18.19 16.30 -16.30
N GLY A 221 18.64 15.06 -16.00
CA GLY A 221 19.29 14.73 -14.72
C GLY A 221 18.32 14.51 -13.55
N VAL A 222 17.01 14.65 -13.76
CA VAL A 222 15.97 14.47 -12.72
C VAL A 222 15.18 13.19 -12.98
N PRO A 223 14.99 12.33 -11.96
CA PRO A 223 14.09 11.18 -12.08
C PRO A 223 12.63 11.64 -12.18
N CYS A 224 11.98 11.27 -13.27
CA CYS A 224 10.62 11.67 -13.58
C CYS A 224 9.71 10.46 -13.69
N VAL A 225 8.69 10.40 -12.83
CA VAL A 225 7.61 9.41 -12.90
C VAL A 225 6.49 9.88 -13.80
N GLY A 226 5.91 8.94 -14.54
CA GLY A 226 4.78 9.19 -15.44
C GLY A 226 4.00 7.91 -15.75
N LYS A 227 3.12 8.01 -16.75
CA LYS A 227 2.26 6.90 -17.17
C LYS A 227 2.93 6.05 -18.23
N VAL A 228 3.06 4.75 -17.98
CA VAL A 228 3.31 3.77 -19.04
C VAL A 228 1.97 3.37 -19.62
N HIS A 229 1.83 3.57 -20.93
CA HIS A 229 0.62 3.27 -21.67
C HIS A 229 0.93 2.15 -22.67
N PRO A 230 0.59 0.89 -22.35
CA PRO A 230 1.00 -0.28 -23.12
C PRO A 230 0.63 -0.20 -24.61
N SER A 231 -0.63 0.13 -24.94
CA SER A 231 -1.10 0.23 -26.32
C SER A 231 -0.44 1.35 -27.13
N HIS A 232 0.03 2.41 -26.46
CA HIS A 232 0.78 3.50 -27.10
C HIS A 232 2.29 3.21 -27.19
N GLY A 233 2.75 2.11 -26.57
CA GLY A 233 4.12 1.66 -26.63
C GLY A 233 5.10 2.57 -25.89
N SER A 234 4.68 3.32 -24.87
CA SER A 234 5.52 4.40 -24.32
C SER A 234 5.22 4.79 -22.87
N LEU A 235 6.25 5.34 -22.21
CA LEU A 235 6.16 6.16 -21.01
C LEU A 235 5.91 7.63 -21.40
N PHE A 236 5.00 8.29 -20.70
CA PHE A 236 4.73 9.72 -20.82
C PHE A 236 4.98 10.42 -19.47
N ILE A 237 6.02 11.24 -19.40
CA ILE A 237 6.37 11.99 -18.18
C ILE A 237 5.91 13.45 -18.28
N PRO A 238 5.48 14.06 -17.16
CA PRO A 238 5.28 15.49 -17.05
C PRO A 238 6.62 16.18 -16.77
N TYR A 239 7.03 17.13 -17.62
CA TYR A 239 8.21 17.97 -17.38
C TYR A 239 8.12 19.32 -18.11
N GLY A 240 8.32 20.41 -17.37
CA GLY A 240 8.51 21.75 -17.95
C GLY A 240 7.30 22.24 -18.75
N GLY A 241 6.08 21.95 -18.28
CA GLY A 241 4.83 22.30 -18.96
C GLY A 241 4.44 21.36 -20.10
N LYS A 242 5.23 20.32 -20.39
CA LYS A 242 4.98 19.38 -21.50
C LYS A 242 4.85 17.95 -21.03
N GLU A 243 4.12 17.16 -21.81
CA GLU A 243 4.21 15.71 -21.79
C GLU A 243 5.37 15.26 -22.69
N VAL A 244 6.34 14.55 -22.13
CA VAL A 244 7.49 14.04 -22.86
C VAL A 244 7.39 12.52 -22.98
N ARG A 245 7.53 12.02 -24.22
CA ARG A 245 7.39 10.60 -24.56
C ARG A 245 8.73 9.88 -24.57
N TYR A 246 8.76 8.68 -24.01
CA TYR A 246 9.91 7.76 -23.99
C TYR A 246 9.49 6.35 -24.41
N ARG A 247 10.29 5.70 -25.25
CA ARG A 247 10.12 4.27 -25.60
C ARG A 247 10.92 3.34 -24.71
N GLU A 248 11.99 3.82 -24.08
CA GLU A 248 12.79 3.09 -23.11
C GLU A 248 12.60 3.73 -21.74
N TYR A 249 12.29 2.91 -20.74
CA TYR A 249 11.91 3.36 -19.41
C TYR A 249 12.11 2.24 -18.39
N GLU A 250 11.92 2.56 -17.11
CA GLU A 250 11.78 1.55 -16.05
C GLU A 250 10.32 1.50 -15.60
N VAL A 251 9.83 0.31 -15.29
CA VAL A 251 8.50 0.08 -14.71
C VAL A 251 8.67 -0.28 -13.23
N LEU A 252 7.82 0.31 -12.40
CA LEU A 252 7.76 -0.02 -10.98
C LEU A 252 7.09 -1.37 -10.78
N VAL A 253 7.75 -2.29 -10.07
CA VAL A 253 7.23 -3.62 -9.73
C VAL A 253 7.22 -3.84 -8.23
N MET A 254 6.28 -4.68 -7.75
CA MET A 254 6.22 -5.13 -6.36
C MET A 254 6.94 -6.48 -6.22
N HIS A 255 7.62 -6.69 -5.09
CA HIS A 255 8.35 -7.91 -4.75
C HIS A 255 7.94 -8.48 -3.40
#